data_AF-A0A7C7H1Q4-F1
#
_entry.id   AF-A0A7C7H1Q4-F1
#
_cell.length_a   1.000
_cell.length_b   1.000
_cell.length_c   1.000
_cell.angle_alpha   90.00
_cell.angle_beta   90.00
_cell.angle_gamma   90.00
#
_symmetry.space_group_name_H-M   'P 1'
#
loop_
_entity.id
_entity.type
_entity.pdbx_description
1 polymer ?
#
loop_
_entity_poly.entity_id
_entity_poly.type
_entity_poly.pdbx_seq_one_letter_code
_entity_poly.pdbx_strand_id
1 'polypeptide(L)'
;VEGWWTEYGGMRWGLMFASEYLRCYAACLLFAIFFLGGWEMPFGDTITGIIPNQDLILGAIGVGLIGLAIGLRSEYPVLLAPIPLVFISLIPPTAWLLFKAWFMFAIFVWIRASLHRVRSDQILEFGWRWLLPLSLVNLAIAFWLRLSIWPGDTWPLLIPGLITAIALILVIILGMDEDKSAMEGRTRPYSVYTESKGPASPRSHDR
;
A
#
# COMPACT_ATOMS: atom_id res chain seq x y z
N VAL A 1 -0.91 -31.92 -12.25
CA VAL A 1 -0.06 -32.28 -11.09
C VAL A 1 -0.25 -31.16 -10.08
N GLU A 2 -0.87 -31.46 -8.95
CA GLU A 2 -1.05 -30.50 -7.86
C GLU A 2 0.35 -30.01 -7.43
N GLY A 3 0.50 -28.72 -7.13
CA GLY A 3 1.81 -28.12 -6.87
C GLY A 3 2.50 -28.68 -5.62
N TRP A 4 3.68 -28.16 -5.30
CA TRP A 4 4.49 -28.53 -4.12
C TRP A 4 3.71 -28.59 -2.78
N TRP A 5 2.57 -27.91 -2.70
CA TRP A 5 1.62 -27.93 -1.59
C TRP A 5 1.04 -29.30 -1.23
N THR A 6 0.90 -30.25 -2.16
CA THR A 6 0.28 -31.55 -1.87
C THR A 6 1.23 -32.60 -1.31
N GLU A 7 2.52 -32.29 -1.22
CA GLU A 7 3.53 -33.23 -0.73
C GLU A 7 3.65 -33.23 0.81
N TYR A 8 3.05 -32.25 1.49
CA TYR A 8 3.20 -32.06 2.94
C TYR A 8 1.85 -32.13 3.65
N GLY A 9 1.79 -32.91 4.74
CA GLY A 9 0.63 -33.03 5.61
C GLY A 9 0.94 -32.76 7.09
N GLY A 10 -0.11 -32.59 7.89
CA GLY A 10 -0.03 -32.46 9.35
C GLY A 10 0.77 -31.24 9.82
N MET A 11 1.73 -31.44 10.73
CA MET A 11 2.49 -30.35 11.35
C MET A 11 3.36 -29.58 10.35
N ARG A 12 3.93 -30.26 9.35
CA ARG A 12 4.75 -29.61 8.31
C ARG A 12 3.92 -28.65 7.46
N TRP A 13 2.69 -29.04 7.11
CA TRP A 13 1.73 -28.18 6.44
C TRP A 13 1.42 -26.93 7.29
N GLY A 14 1.14 -27.11 8.58
CA GLY A 14 0.87 -26.01 9.51
C GLY A 14 2.03 -25.01 9.64
N LEU A 15 3.28 -25.49 9.71
CA LEU A 15 4.47 -24.64 9.77
C LEU A 15 4.68 -23.84 8.48
N MET A 16 4.38 -24.43 7.32
CA MET A 16 4.46 -23.72 6.04
C MET A 16 3.47 -22.56 5.98
N PHE A 17 2.19 -22.79 6.32
CA PHE A 17 1.21 -21.70 6.41
C PHE A 17 1.61 -20.63 7.40
N ALA A 18 2.03 -21.03 8.61
CA ALA A 18 2.48 -20.07 9.62
C ALA A 18 3.62 -19.20 9.11
N SER A 19 4.57 -19.78 8.37
CA SER A 19 5.69 -19.04 7.78
C SER A 19 5.25 -18.05 6.69
N GLU A 20 4.27 -18.40 5.85
CA GLU A 20 3.74 -17.52 4.81
C GLU A 20 2.98 -16.33 5.39
N TYR A 21 2.14 -16.57 6.40
CA TYR A 21 1.45 -15.50 7.10
C TYR A 21 2.41 -14.59 7.86
N LEU A 22 3.44 -15.16 8.51
CA LEU A 22 4.44 -14.38 9.23
C LEU A 22 5.29 -13.52 8.28
N ARG A 23 5.64 -14.03 7.09
CA ARG A 23 6.32 -13.24 6.04
C ARG A 23 5.44 -12.09 5.54
N CYS A 24 4.16 -12.33 5.29
CA CYS A 24 3.23 -11.26 4.90
C CYS A 24 3.08 -10.21 5.99
N TYR A 25 2.96 -10.62 7.25
CA TYR A 25 2.85 -9.70 8.38
C TYR A 25 4.13 -8.87 8.59
N ALA A 26 5.30 -9.50 8.46
CA ALA A 26 6.59 -8.80 8.49
C ALA A 26 6.72 -7.77 7.36
N ALA A 27 6.25 -8.09 6.15
CA ALA A 27 6.21 -7.14 5.04
C ALA A 27 5.29 -5.93 5.34
N CYS A 28 4.12 -6.16 5.97
CA CYS A 28 3.22 -5.10 6.40
C CYS A 28 3.86 -4.20 7.47
N LEU A 29 4.59 -4.78 8.42
CA LEU A 29 5.35 -4.03 9.44
C LEU A 29 6.43 -3.16 8.81
N LEU A 30 7.25 -3.72 7.91
CA LEU A 30 8.29 -2.97 7.20
C LEU A 30 7.70 -1.82 6.38
N PHE A 31 6.57 -2.06 5.70
CA PHE A 31 5.88 -1.03 4.95
C PHE A 31 5.37 0.10 5.86
N ALA A 32 4.76 -0.24 7.01
CA ALA A 32 4.30 0.73 7.99
C ALA A 32 5.45 1.58 8.56
N ILE A 33 6.63 0.98 8.76
CA ILE A 33 7.82 1.69 9.23
C ILE A 33 8.36 2.65 8.18
N PHE A 34 8.59 2.18 6.95
CA PHE A 34 9.23 3.01 5.92
C PHE A 34 8.33 4.09 5.33
N PHE A 35 7.03 3.80 5.17
CA PHE A 35 6.13 4.69 4.42
C PHE A 35 5.09 5.40 5.29
N LEU A 36 4.70 4.83 6.45
CA LEU A 36 3.66 5.40 7.31
C LEU A 36 4.20 6.04 8.61
N GLY A 37 5.51 6.35 8.64
CA GLY A 37 6.14 7.06 9.76
C GLY A 37 6.28 6.22 11.03
N GLY A 38 6.19 4.89 10.93
CA GLY A 38 6.45 3.96 12.03
C GLY A 38 5.66 4.27 13.31
N TRP A 39 6.40 4.61 14.37
CA TRP A 39 5.93 4.84 15.73
C TRP A 39 5.24 6.19 15.92
N GLU A 40 5.38 7.11 14.97
CA GLU A 40 4.83 8.45 15.09
C GLU A 40 3.32 8.46 14.89
N MET A 41 2.65 9.26 15.72
CA MET A 41 1.23 9.54 15.54
C MET A 41 1.03 10.39 14.27
N PRO A 42 0.02 10.11 13.43
CA PRO A 42 -0.32 11.00 12.32
C PRO A 42 -0.56 12.42 12.86
N PHE A 43 0.17 13.39 12.28
CA PHE A 43 0.13 14.81 12.66
C PHE A 43 0.64 15.14 14.07
N GLY A 44 1.41 14.24 14.72
CA GLY A 44 1.99 14.46 16.05
C GLY A 44 2.73 15.79 16.17
N ASP A 45 3.64 16.08 15.24
CA ASP A 45 4.43 17.32 15.23
C ASP A 45 3.59 18.59 15.01
N THR A 46 2.51 18.49 14.23
CA THR A 46 1.59 19.62 14.04
C THR A 46 0.76 19.87 15.30
N ILE A 47 0.35 18.80 16.00
CA ILE A 47 -0.42 18.88 17.24
C ILE A 47 0.45 19.41 18.39
N THR A 48 1.70 18.96 18.51
CA THR A 48 2.66 19.45 19.51
C THR A 48 3.09 20.89 19.24
N GLY A 49 3.21 21.30 17.96
CA GLY A 49 3.48 22.69 17.59
C GLY A 49 2.35 23.67 17.93
N ILE A 50 1.11 23.19 18.02
CA ILE A 50 -0.06 23.99 18.45
C ILE A 50 -0.16 24.08 19.98
N ILE A 51 0.44 23.13 20.73
CA ILE A 51 0.44 23.09 22.20
C ILE A 51 1.89 23.27 22.70
N PRO A 52 2.36 24.53 22.87
CA PRO A 52 3.78 24.83 23.06
C PRO A 52 4.39 24.40 24.41
N ASN A 53 3.64 23.75 25.31
CA ASN A 53 4.08 23.47 26.67
C ASN A 53 4.06 21.96 26.96
N GLN A 54 5.22 21.32 26.86
CA GLN A 54 5.45 19.91 27.17
C GLN A 54 5.27 19.57 28.68
N ASP A 55 5.10 20.59 29.53
CA ASP A 55 4.75 20.44 30.96
C ASP A 55 3.28 20.03 31.18
N LEU A 56 2.42 20.15 30.16
CA LEU A 56 1.03 19.73 30.20
C LEU A 56 0.88 18.21 30.05
N ILE A 57 1.91 17.45 29.66
CA ILE A 57 1.83 15.97 29.63
C ILE A 57 1.89 15.41 31.05
N LEU A 58 2.78 15.95 31.89
CA LEU A 58 2.82 15.69 33.34
C LEU A 58 1.63 16.36 34.06
N GLY A 59 1.25 17.56 33.61
CA GLY A 59 0.05 18.27 34.07
C GLY A 59 -1.27 17.55 33.73
N ALA A 60 -1.40 16.89 32.59
CA ALA A 60 -2.61 16.17 32.16
C ALA A 60 -2.76 14.83 32.89
N ILE A 61 -1.65 14.19 33.28
CA ILE A 61 -1.68 13.03 34.18
C ILE A 61 -2.16 13.46 35.58
N GLY A 62 -1.66 14.60 36.09
CA GLY A 62 -2.06 15.16 37.39
C GLY A 62 -3.50 15.72 37.41
N VAL A 63 -3.87 16.51 36.42
CA VAL A 63 -5.20 17.12 36.24
C VAL A 63 -6.23 16.06 35.82
N GLY A 64 -5.82 15.00 35.11
CA GLY A 64 -6.68 13.86 34.77
C GLY A 64 -7.05 13.01 35.99
N LEU A 65 -6.12 12.78 36.92
CA LEU A 65 -6.41 12.12 38.20
C LEU A 65 -7.27 12.98 39.13
N ILE A 66 -7.00 14.29 39.20
CA ILE A 66 -7.79 15.25 39.97
C ILE A 66 -9.20 15.42 39.35
N GLY A 67 -9.29 15.42 38.01
CA GLY A 67 -10.54 15.50 37.26
C GLY A 67 -11.38 14.22 37.33
N LEU A 68 -10.76 13.03 37.44
CA LEU A 68 -11.45 11.77 37.71
C LEU A 68 -12.03 11.72 39.13
N ALA A 69 -11.29 12.26 40.11
CA ALA A 69 -11.75 12.40 41.49
C ALA A 69 -12.91 13.42 41.64
N ILE A 70 -12.90 14.49 40.84
CA ILE A 70 -13.96 15.52 40.83
C ILE A 70 -15.16 15.11 39.94
N GLY A 71 -14.91 14.38 38.85
CA GLY A 71 -15.91 13.91 37.89
C GLY A 71 -16.82 12.79 38.39
N LEU A 72 -16.36 11.98 39.36
CA LEU A 72 -17.23 11.04 40.09
C LEU A 72 -18.24 11.75 41.03
N ARG A 73 -18.18 13.09 41.17
CA ARG A 73 -18.98 13.87 42.12
C ARG A 73 -19.85 14.99 41.50
N SER A 74 -19.83 15.25 40.19
CA SER A 74 -20.57 16.40 39.63
C SER A 74 -21.17 16.20 38.23
N GLU A 75 -22.43 16.62 38.08
CA GLU A 75 -23.35 16.41 36.94
C GLU A 75 -23.15 17.32 35.71
N TYR A 76 -21.91 17.78 35.41
CA TYR A 76 -21.66 18.67 34.26
C TYR A 76 -20.78 17.98 33.19
N PRO A 77 -21.30 17.65 31.99
CA PRO A 77 -20.58 16.88 30.96
C PRO A 77 -19.56 17.69 30.15
N VAL A 78 -19.21 18.91 30.59
CA VAL A 78 -18.21 19.76 29.92
C VAL A 78 -16.76 19.33 30.25
N LEU A 79 -16.58 18.52 31.30
CA LEU A 79 -15.30 17.91 31.70
C LEU A 79 -15.10 16.48 31.11
N LEU A 80 -15.91 16.08 30.13
CA LEU A 80 -15.72 14.81 29.38
C LEU A 80 -14.85 15.00 28.12
N ALA A 81 -14.54 16.25 27.75
CA ALA A 81 -13.79 16.60 26.55
C ALA A 81 -12.29 16.26 26.54
N PRO A 82 -11.52 16.24 27.66
CA PRO A 82 -10.11 15.84 27.62
C PRO A 82 -9.91 14.32 27.62
N ILE A 83 -10.97 13.55 27.85
CA ILE A 83 -10.95 12.09 27.92
C ILE A 83 -10.40 11.44 26.63
N PRO A 84 -10.85 11.77 25.41
CA PRO A 84 -10.31 11.19 24.18
C PRO A 84 -8.84 11.57 23.91
N LEU A 85 -8.37 12.75 24.33
CA LEU A 85 -6.99 13.19 24.09
C LEU A 85 -5.99 12.49 25.03
N VAL A 86 -6.34 12.31 26.30
CA VAL A 86 -5.51 11.59 27.27
C VAL A 86 -5.38 10.10 26.88
N PHE A 87 -6.46 9.48 26.40
CA PHE A 87 -6.41 8.11 25.88
C PHE A 87 -5.44 7.97 24.69
N ILE A 88 -5.42 8.93 23.77
CA ILE A 88 -4.50 8.94 22.63
C ILE A 88 -3.03 9.10 23.08
N SER A 89 -2.77 9.84 24.16
CA SER A 89 -1.43 10.02 24.73
C SER A 89 -0.94 8.85 25.61
N LEU A 90 -1.85 8.00 26.10
CA LEU A 90 -1.52 6.83 26.94
C LEU A 90 -1.19 5.58 26.10
N ILE A 91 -1.65 5.53 24.85
CA ILE A 91 -1.37 4.42 23.95
C ILE A 91 0.15 4.40 23.65
N PRO A 92 0.88 3.31 24.01
CA PRO A 92 2.29 3.21 23.68
C PRO A 92 2.48 3.37 22.16
N PRO A 93 3.55 4.03 21.68
CA PRO A 93 3.81 4.19 20.24
C PRO A 93 3.76 2.86 19.46
N THR A 94 4.10 1.75 20.13
CA THR A 94 3.98 0.38 19.62
C THR A 94 2.58 -0.01 19.18
N ALA A 95 1.56 0.38 19.92
CA ALA A 95 0.18 0.05 19.58
C ALA A 95 -0.26 0.78 18.30
N TRP A 96 0.27 1.97 18.02
CA TRP A 96 0.03 2.66 16.75
C TRP A 96 0.69 1.92 15.58
N LEU A 97 1.95 1.51 15.75
CA LEU A 97 2.63 0.72 14.72
C LEU A 97 1.88 -0.59 14.43
N LEU A 98 1.42 -1.29 15.47
CA LEU A 98 0.63 -2.52 15.31
C LEU A 98 -0.72 -2.28 14.63
N PHE A 99 -1.41 -1.18 14.95
CA PHE A 99 -2.66 -0.83 14.27
C PHE A 99 -2.42 -0.54 12.78
N LYS A 100 -1.39 0.24 12.44
CA LYS A 100 -1.04 0.53 11.03
C LYS A 100 -0.68 -0.76 10.29
N ALA A 101 0.08 -1.65 10.93
CA ALA A 101 0.45 -2.95 10.36
C ALA A 101 -0.78 -3.85 10.15
N TRP A 102 -1.71 -3.87 11.11
CA TRP A 102 -2.97 -4.60 10.98
C TRP A 102 -3.84 -4.05 9.86
N PHE A 103 -3.94 -2.73 9.72
CA PHE A 103 -4.63 -2.08 8.61
C PHE A 103 -4.00 -2.43 7.25
N MET A 104 -2.67 -2.39 7.15
CA MET A 104 -1.96 -2.84 5.95
C MET A 104 -2.23 -4.31 5.62
N PHE A 105 -2.24 -5.18 6.64
CA PHE A 105 -2.57 -6.60 6.46
C PHE A 105 -4.01 -6.78 5.94
N ALA A 106 -4.97 -6.01 6.47
CA ALA A 106 -6.35 -6.03 5.98
C ALA A 106 -6.45 -5.61 4.50
N ILE A 107 -5.68 -4.61 4.06
CA ILE A 107 -5.59 -4.23 2.65
C ILE A 107 -5.07 -5.38 1.80
N PHE A 108 -4.01 -6.08 2.22
CA PHE A 108 -3.49 -7.24 1.48
C PHE A 108 -4.53 -8.37 1.36
N VAL A 109 -5.28 -8.64 2.43
CA VAL A 109 -6.37 -9.62 2.41
C VAL A 109 -7.48 -9.16 1.45
N TRP A 110 -7.81 -7.88 1.44
CA TRP A 110 -8.79 -7.32 0.51
C TRP A 110 -8.35 -7.42 -0.95
N ILE A 111 -7.09 -7.06 -1.25
CA ILE A 111 -6.50 -7.21 -2.58
C ILE A 111 -6.59 -8.67 -3.04
N ARG A 112 -6.21 -9.62 -2.18
CA ARG A 112 -6.31 -11.06 -2.47
C ARG A 112 -7.73 -11.50 -2.80
N ALA A 113 -8.74 -10.93 -2.14
CA ALA A 113 -10.14 -11.23 -2.41
C ALA A 113 -10.65 -10.59 -3.72
N SER A 114 -10.08 -9.45 -4.11
CA SER A 114 -10.51 -8.68 -5.29
C SER A 114 -9.87 -9.12 -6.61
N LEU A 115 -8.65 -9.65 -6.59
CA LEU A 115 -7.89 -9.93 -7.80
C LEU A 115 -8.28 -11.27 -8.43
N HIS A 116 -8.64 -11.23 -9.71
CA HIS A 116 -8.75 -12.41 -10.55
C HIS A 116 -7.35 -13.01 -10.79
N ARG A 117 -7.22 -14.34 -10.69
CA ARG A 117 -5.94 -15.06 -10.78
C ARG A 117 -5.14 -14.64 -12.03
N VAL A 118 -4.00 -13.99 -11.82
CA VAL A 118 -3.06 -13.56 -12.89
C VAL A 118 -2.04 -14.66 -13.17
N ARG A 119 -1.62 -14.83 -14.44
CA ARG A 119 -0.59 -15.81 -14.82
C ARG A 119 0.79 -15.31 -14.37
N SER A 120 1.65 -16.23 -13.89
CA SER A 120 2.99 -15.91 -13.37
C SER A 120 3.86 -15.13 -14.37
N ASP A 121 3.75 -15.45 -15.65
CA ASP A 121 4.52 -14.78 -16.72
C ASP A 121 4.12 -13.30 -16.85
N GLN A 122 2.84 -12.99 -16.72
CA GLN A 122 2.32 -11.62 -16.78
C GLN A 122 2.79 -10.81 -15.57
N ILE A 123 2.90 -11.45 -14.40
CA ILE A 123 3.44 -10.80 -13.19
C ILE A 123 4.94 -10.50 -13.36
N LEU A 124 5.69 -11.43 -13.97
CA LEU A 124 7.11 -11.23 -14.24
C LEU A 124 7.34 -10.12 -15.28
N GLU A 125 6.58 -10.14 -16.37
CA GLU A 125 6.63 -9.11 -17.42
C GLU A 125 6.29 -7.73 -16.85
N PHE A 126 5.27 -7.63 -15.99
CA PHE A 126 4.93 -6.39 -15.28
C PHE A 126 6.06 -5.92 -14.35
N GLY A 127 6.66 -6.85 -13.60
CA GLY A 127 7.80 -6.59 -12.72
C GLY A 127 9.02 -6.00 -13.44
N TRP A 128 9.40 -6.61 -14.55
CA TRP A 128 10.62 -6.24 -15.28
C TRP A 128 10.41 -5.06 -16.23
N ARG A 129 9.29 -5.00 -16.94
CA ARG A 129 9.06 -3.94 -17.93
C ARG A 129 8.62 -2.62 -17.30
N TRP A 130 7.87 -2.66 -16.21
CA TRP A 130 7.24 -1.46 -15.64
C TRP A 130 7.79 -1.09 -14.26
N LEU A 131 7.82 -2.02 -13.32
CA LEU A 131 8.20 -1.74 -11.92
C LEU A 131 9.67 -1.33 -11.75
N LEU A 132 10.60 -2.02 -12.42
CA LEU A 132 12.02 -1.71 -12.35
C LEU A 132 12.38 -0.31 -12.87
N PRO A 133 12.08 0.06 -14.13
CA PRO A 133 12.46 1.38 -14.64
C PRO A 133 11.78 2.51 -13.89
N LEU A 134 10.53 2.32 -13.47
CA LEU A 134 9.80 3.30 -12.69
C LEU A 134 10.45 3.57 -11.32
N SER A 135 10.88 2.52 -10.62
CA SER A 135 11.58 2.68 -9.33
C SER A 135 12.90 3.47 -9.48
N LEU A 136 13.59 3.26 -10.60
CA LEU A 136 14.83 3.95 -10.97
C LEU A 136 14.60 5.44 -11.26
N VAL A 137 13.53 5.77 -12.00
CA VAL A 137 13.13 7.16 -12.25
C VAL A 137 12.74 7.86 -10.94
N ASN A 138 11.96 7.21 -10.09
CA ASN A 138 11.56 7.78 -8.80
C ASN A 138 12.78 8.06 -7.90
N LEU A 139 13.75 7.14 -7.88
CA LEU A 139 15.02 7.33 -7.18
C LEU A 139 15.79 8.54 -7.72
N ALA A 140 15.92 8.66 -9.05
CA ALA A 140 16.61 9.79 -9.69
C ALA A 140 15.95 11.14 -9.35
N ILE A 141 14.62 11.20 -9.37
CA ILE A 141 13.86 12.39 -8.96
C ILE A 141 14.11 12.70 -7.48
N ALA A 142 14.05 11.70 -6.60
CA ALA A 142 14.30 11.89 -5.18
C ALA A 142 15.72 12.43 -4.90
N PHE A 143 16.74 11.92 -5.59
CA PHE A 143 18.10 12.43 -5.52
C PHE A 143 18.19 13.89 -6.01
N TRP A 144 17.58 14.19 -7.14
CA TRP A 144 17.60 15.53 -7.70
C TRP A 144 16.93 16.56 -6.78
N LEU A 145 15.77 16.23 -6.21
CA LEU A 145 15.06 17.08 -5.25
C LEU A 145 15.87 17.30 -3.99
N ARG A 146 16.53 16.25 -3.48
CA ARG A 146 17.39 16.34 -2.31
C ARG A 146 18.59 17.26 -2.53
N LEU A 147 19.15 17.31 -3.74
CA LEU A 147 20.32 18.12 -4.04
C LEU A 147 19.98 19.57 -4.41
N SER A 148 18.87 19.80 -5.13
CA SER A 148 18.57 21.12 -5.71
C SER A 148 17.65 21.98 -4.86
N ILE A 149 16.75 21.38 -4.07
CA ILE A 149 15.67 22.12 -3.40
C ILE A 149 15.85 22.17 -1.88
N TRP A 150 16.55 21.20 -1.27
CA TRP A 150 16.56 21.04 0.19
C TRP A 150 17.27 22.20 0.93
N PRO A 151 16.56 22.97 1.77
CA PRO A 151 17.13 24.11 2.49
C PRO A 151 17.75 23.74 3.85
N GLY A 152 17.73 22.47 4.28
CA GLY A 152 18.29 22.04 5.57
C GLY A 152 17.29 21.90 6.72
N ASP A 153 16.05 22.36 6.54
CA ASP A 153 14.96 22.31 7.53
C ASP A 153 13.87 21.30 7.13
N THR A 154 12.87 21.05 7.97
CA THR A 154 11.75 20.11 7.71
C THR A 154 11.09 20.32 6.34
N TRP A 155 10.86 19.23 5.58
CA TRP A 155 10.14 19.33 4.31
C TRP A 155 8.70 19.78 4.59
N PRO A 156 8.16 20.78 3.87
CA PRO A 156 6.73 21.01 3.87
C PRO A 156 6.03 19.76 3.33
N LEU A 157 4.96 19.32 4.00
CA LEU A 157 4.23 18.07 3.71
C LEU A 157 3.79 17.96 2.23
N LEU A 158 3.64 19.10 1.55
CA LEU A 158 3.30 19.18 0.14
C LEU A 158 4.36 18.56 -0.78
N ILE A 159 5.66 18.63 -0.44
CA ILE A 159 6.72 18.15 -1.33
C ILE A 159 6.74 16.61 -1.39
N PRO A 160 6.76 15.86 -0.27
CA PRO A 160 6.56 14.41 -0.29
C PRO A 160 5.21 14.00 -0.90
N GLY A 161 4.15 14.77 -0.65
CA GLY A 161 2.83 14.55 -1.25
C GLY A 161 2.83 14.70 -2.78
N LEU A 162 3.52 15.71 -3.31
CA LEU A 162 3.65 15.94 -4.74
C LEU A 162 4.53 14.88 -5.41
N ILE A 163 5.60 14.41 -4.76
CA ILE A 163 6.43 13.33 -5.28
C ILE A 163 5.62 12.05 -5.41
N THR A 164 4.88 11.67 -4.37
CA THR A 164 4.05 10.46 -4.42
C THR A 164 2.92 10.59 -5.43
N ALA A 165 2.31 11.79 -5.56
CA ALA A 165 1.32 12.07 -6.59
C ALA A 165 1.89 12.00 -8.01
N ILE A 166 3.05 12.61 -8.27
CA ILE A 166 3.74 12.57 -9.57
C ILE A 166 4.12 11.12 -9.90
N ALA A 167 4.65 10.37 -8.93
CA ALA A 167 4.98 8.95 -9.13
C ALA A 167 3.73 8.13 -9.48
N LEU A 168 2.60 8.34 -8.79
CA LEU A 168 1.33 7.70 -9.13
C LEU A 168 0.80 8.12 -10.50
N ILE A 169 0.91 9.38 -10.87
CA ILE A 169 0.55 9.87 -12.20
C ILE A 169 1.44 9.22 -13.27
N LEU A 170 2.74 9.09 -13.02
CA LEU A 170 3.68 8.42 -13.92
C LEU A 170 3.34 6.94 -14.07
N VAL A 171 2.97 6.26 -12.98
CA VAL A 171 2.44 4.88 -13.00
C VAL A 171 1.19 4.78 -13.87
N ILE A 172 0.24 5.72 -13.71
CA ILE A 172 -1.01 5.72 -14.46
C ILE A 172 -0.75 6.00 -15.94
N ILE A 173 0.07 6.99 -16.29
CA ILE A 173 0.41 7.33 -17.68
C ILE A 173 1.08 6.14 -18.36
N LEU A 174 2.07 5.54 -17.70
CA LEU A 174 2.78 4.38 -18.20
C LEU A 174 1.81 3.19 -18.34
N GLY A 175 1.02 2.87 -17.32
CA GLY A 175 0.05 1.78 -17.37
C GLY A 175 -1.08 1.97 -18.40
N MET A 176 -1.46 3.21 -18.73
CA MET A 176 -2.50 3.52 -19.72
C MET A 176 -2.02 3.44 -21.18
N ASP A 177 -0.72 3.51 -21.44
CA ASP A 177 -0.18 3.48 -22.81
C ASP A 177 -0.19 2.06 -23.43
N GLU A 178 -0.48 1.03 -22.62
CA GLU A 178 -0.49 -0.38 -23.03
C GLU A 178 -1.75 -0.80 -23.81
N ASP A 179 -2.84 -0.01 -23.73
CA ASP A 179 -4.13 -0.39 -24.33
C ASP A 179 -4.27 -0.08 -25.83
N LYS A 180 -3.42 0.78 -26.43
CA LYS A 180 -3.62 1.15 -27.85
C LYS A 180 -3.15 0.09 -28.84
N SER A 181 -1.97 -0.51 -28.61
CA SER A 181 -1.42 -1.55 -29.50
C SER A 181 -2.11 -2.92 -29.32
N ALA A 182 -2.65 -3.21 -28.14
CA ALA A 182 -3.43 -4.41 -27.86
C ALA A 182 -4.88 -4.36 -28.41
N MET A 183 -5.37 -3.18 -28.80
CA MET A 183 -6.70 -3.00 -29.40
C MET A 183 -6.67 -3.09 -30.93
N GLU A 184 -5.52 -2.85 -31.58
CA GLU A 184 -5.37 -3.00 -33.04
C GLU A 184 -5.23 -4.46 -33.50
N GLY A 185 -4.71 -5.36 -32.65
CA GLY A 185 -4.59 -6.80 -32.95
C GLY A 185 -5.79 -7.66 -32.53
N ARG A 186 -6.79 -7.08 -31.86
CA ARG A 186 -7.92 -7.82 -31.27
C ARG A 186 -9.16 -7.90 -32.17
N THR A 187 -9.02 -7.63 -33.47
CA THR A 187 -10.15 -7.60 -34.40
C THR A 187 -10.63 -8.96 -34.90
N ARG A 188 -10.05 -10.12 -34.50
CA ARG A 188 -10.70 -11.47 -34.46
C ARG A 188 -9.73 -12.60 -34.03
N PRO A 189 -10.07 -13.45 -33.04
CA PRO A 189 -9.29 -14.65 -32.68
C PRO A 189 -9.58 -15.95 -33.47
N TYR A 190 -10.62 -16.00 -34.31
CA TYR A 190 -10.90 -17.18 -35.15
C TYR A 190 -11.25 -16.77 -36.58
N SER A 191 -10.24 -16.47 -37.40
CA SER A 191 -10.39 -16.51 -38.85
C SER A 191 -9.65 -17.74 -39.39
N VAL A 192 -10.42 -18.78 -39.70
CA VAL A 192 -9.95 -20.04 -40.34
C VAL A 192 -9.95 -19.91 -41.87
N TYR A 193 -10.14 -18.71 -42.42
CA TYR A 193 -9.90 -18.49 -43.83
C TYR A 193 -8.39 -18.36 -44.01
N THR A 194 -7.75 -19.44 -44.48
CA THR A 194 -6.52 -19.28 -45.25
C THR A 194 -6.85 -18.33 -46.38
N GLU A 195 -6.04 -17.29 -46.56
CA GLU A 195 -6.15 -16.39 -47.69
C GLU A 195 -5.69 -17.14 -48.96
N SER A 196 -6.47 -18.13 -49.36
CA SER A 196 -6.31 -18.90 -50.58
C SER A 196 -7.41 -18.50 -51.54
N LYS A 197 -7.25 -17.35 -52.19
CA LYS A 197 -7.69 -17.22 -53.58
C LYS A 197 -6.53 -17.64 -54.48
N GLY A 198 -6.23 -18.94 -54.45
CA GLY A 198 -5.48 -19.65 -55.48
C GLY A 198 -6.34 -20.84 -55.90
N PRO A 199 -6.74 -20.95 -57.18
CA PRO A 199 -7.75 -21.93 -57.57
C PRO A 199 -7.14 -23.32 -57.58
N ALA A 200 -7.61 -24.19 -56.69
CA ALA A 200 -7.39 -25.62 -56.81
C ALA A 200 -8.73 -26.34 -56.57
N SER A 201 -9.52 -26.43 -57.63
CA SER A 201 -10.43 -27.56 -57.84
C SER A 201 -9.94 -28.32 -59.07
N PRO A 202 -9.27 -29.47 -58.90
CA PRO A 202 -9.06 -30.41 -59.98
C PRO A 202 -10.36 -31.19 -60.24
N ARG A 203 -10.98 -30.91 -61.41
CA ARG A 203 -11.84 -31.82 -62.19
C ARG A 203 -13.33 -31.93 -61.79
N SER A 204 -14.20 -31.29 -62.58
CA SER A 204 -15.56 -31.78 -62.90
C SER A 204 -16.07 -31.27 -64.26
N HIS A 205 -16.26 -32.20 -65.21
CA HIS A 205 -17.21 -32.20 -66.33
C HIS A 205 -17.25 -31.02 -67.34
N ASP A 206 -16.75 -31.23 -68.56
CA ASP A 206 -17.59 -31.52 -69.75
C ASP A 206 -16.78 -31.49 -71.08
N ARG A 207 -17.03 -32.52 -71.90
CA ARG A 207 -16.64 -32.80 -73.30
C ARG A 207 -15.21 -33.23 -73.62
#